data_AF-A0A1Q3W4Q3-F1
#
_entry.id   AF-A0A1Q3W4Q3-F1
#
_cell.length_a   1.000
_cell.length_b   1.000
_cell.length_c   1.000
_cell.angle_alpha   90.00
_cell.angle_beta   90.00
_cell.angle_gamma   90.00
#
_symmetry.space_group_name_H-M   'P 1'
#
loop_
_entity.id
_entity.type
_entity.pdbx_description
1 polymer ?
#
loop_
_entity_poly.entity_id
_entity_poly.type
_entity_poly.pdbx_seq_one_letter_code
_entity_poly.pdbx_strand_id
1 'polypeptide(L)'
;MIVDHSGFDVECLPPPPVLDALLIESLQALAAAGQPEMACRLAGRACAALREGDPRQWRKFNALLHRLSPMVADDKFDQELGR
;
A
#
# COMPACT_ATOMS: atom_id res chain seq x y z
N MET A 1 -29.14 13.55 0.64
CA MET A 1 -27.71 13.76 0.33
C MET A 1 -27.32 12.69 -0.67
N ILE A 2 -27.32 13.04 -1.95
CA ILE A 2 -26.97 12.12 -3.03
C ILE A 2 -25.46 12.24 -3.20
N VAL A 3 -24.72 11.21 -2.80
CA VAL A 3 -23.32 11.08 -3.23
C VAL A 3 -23.35 10.55 -4.65
N ASP A 4 -23.08 11.43 -5.59
CA ASP A 4 -22.95 11.13 -7.00
C ASP A 4 -21.85 10.07 -7.20
N HIS A 5 -22.23 8.91 -7.75
CA HIS A 5 -21.34 7.80 -8.11
C HIS A 5 -21.04 7.83 -9.62
N SER A 6 -21.04 9.01 -10.25
CA SER A 6 -20.80 9.10 -11.68
C SER A 6 -19.31 8.98 -11.98
N GLY A 7 -18.94 7.83 -12.54
CA GLY A 7 -17.93 7.74 -13.59
C GLY A 7 -16.54 8.28 -13.24
N PHE A 8 -15.76 7.52 -12.48
CA PHE A 8 -14.35 7.43 -12.81
C PHE A 8 -14.24 6.39 -13.91
N ASP A 9 -14.34 6.83 -15.16
CA ASP A 9 -13.70 6.14 -16.27
C ASP A 9 -12.22 6.03 -15.90
N VAL A 10 -11.84 4.86 -15.37
CA VAL A 10 -10.47 4.44 -15.12
C VAL A 10 -9.82 4.17 -16.48
N GLU A 11 -9.72 5.21 -17.30
CA GLU A 11 -8.89 5.19 -18.47
C GLU A 11 -7.48 4.81 -18.03
N CYS A 12 -6.84 4.02 -18.87
CA CYS A 12 -5.54 3.38 -18.76
C CYS A 12 -4.39 4.41 -18.68
N LEU A 13 -4.51 5.40 -17.80
CA LEU A 13 -3.54 6.44 -17.54
C LEU A 13 -2.78 6.02 -16.28
N PRO A 14 -1.46 5.75 -16.37
CA PRO A 14 -0.69 5.42 -15.19
C PRO A 14 -0.88 6.53 -14.16
N PRO A 15 -1.13 6.21 -12.88
CA PRO A 15 -1.30 7.22 -11.85
C PRO A 15 -0.11 8.19 -11.91
N PRO A 16 -0.34 9.51 -11.76
CA PRO A 16 0.75 10.46 -11.80
C PRO A 16 1.77 10.04 -10.74
N PRO A 17 3.09 10.14 -11.02
CA PRO A 17 4.16 9.60 -10.16
C PRO A 17 4.15 10.15 -8.72
N VAL A 18 3.38 11.21 -8.48
CA VAL A 18 3.12 11.83 -7.18
C VAL A 18 2.14 11.00 -6.33
N LEU A 19 1.13 10.37 -6.94
CA LEU A 19 0.16 9.55 -6.20
C LEU A 19 0.80 8.30 -5.62
N ASP A 20 1.71 7.67 -6.37
CA ASP A 20 2.49 6.53 -5.88
C ASP A 20 3.35 6.92 -4.67
N ALA A 21 4.00 8.09 -4.75
CA ALA A 21 4.84 8.60 -3.67
C ALA A 21 4.02 8.90 -2.41
N LEU A 22 2.86 9.55 -2.55
CA LEU A 22 1.95 9.82 -1.44
C LEU A 22 1.39 8.54 -0.81
N LEU A 23 1.10 7.53 -1.63
CA LEU A 23 0.66 6.23 -1.13
C LEU A 23 1.78 5.53 -0.36
N ILE A 24 3.02 5.57 -0.87
CA ILE A 24 4.20 5.03 -0.18
C ILE A 24 4.42 5.74 1.16
N GLU A 25 4.37 7.08 1.19
CA GLU A 25 4.49 7.87 2.43
C GLU A 25 3.40 7.51 3.45
N SER A 26 2.14 7.41 3.00
CA SER A 26 1.02 7.00 3.84
C SER A 26 1.25 5.62 4.46
N LEU A 27 1.70 4.64 3.67
CA LEU A 27 1.97 3.28 4.14
C LEU A 27 3.12 3.23 5.15
N GLN A 28 4.16 4.05 4.94
CA GLN A 28 5.26 4.19 5.89
C GLN A 28 4.80 4.83 7.20
N ALA A 29 3.95 5.86 7.14
CA ALA A 29 3.37 6.48 8.33
C ALA A 29 2.50 5.49 9.13
N LEU A 30 1.71 4.65 8.46
CA LEU A 30 0.94 3.57 9.09
C LEU A 30 1.86 2.56 9.79
N ALA A 31 2.94 2.13 9.14
CA ALA A 31 3.91 1.23 9.76
C ALA A 31 4.59 1.89 10.99
N ALA A 32 4.97 3.16 10.89
CA ALA A 32 5.55 3.92 11.99
C ALA A 32 4.56 4.17 13.15
N ALA A 33 3.26 4.19 12.87
CA ALA A 33 2.20 4.30 13.86
C ALA A 33 1.88 2.97 14.57
N GLY A 34 2.67 1.91 14.35
CA GLY A 34 2.42 0.58 14.92
C GLY A 34 1.31 -0.18 14.21
N GLN A 35 1.02 0.13 12.94
CA GLN A 35 0.05 -0.60 12.12
C GLN A 35 0.67 -1.26 10.88
N PRO A 36 1.76 -2.04 11.03
CA PRO A 36 2.46 -2.63 9.89
C PRO A 36 1.60 -3.62 9.11
N GLU A 37 0.69 -4.36 9.76
CA GLU A 37 -0.23 -5.28 9.09
C GLU A 37 -1.16 -4.58 8.10
N MET A 38 -1.70 -3.43 8.52
CA MET A 38 -2.59 -2.64 7.69
C MET A 38 -1.85 -2.02 6.50
N ALA A 39 -0.63 -1.51 6.75
CA ALA A 39 0.25 -1.04 5.69
C ALA A 39 0.56 -2.15 4.67
N CYS A 40 0.91 -3.35 5.13
CA CYS A 40 1.22 -4.48 4.26
C CYS A 40 0.02 -4.90 3.39
N ARG A 41 -1.18 -5.00 3.97
CA ARG A 41 -2.41 -5.32 3.20
C ARG A 41 -2.73 -4.28 2.14
N LEU A 42 -2.59 -2.99 2.46
CA LEU A 42 -2.84 -1.90 1.51
C LEU A 42 -1.80 -1.90 0.38
N ALA A 43 -0.52 -2.11 0.71
CA ALA A 43 0.55 -2.24 -0.27
C ALA A 43 0.31 -3.45 -1.22
N GLY A 44 -0.18 -4.58 -0.69
CA GLY A 44 -0.57 -5.76 -1.46
C GLY A 44 -1.68 -5.49 -2.47
N ARG A 45 -2.73 -4.75 -2.06
CA ARG A 45 -3.82 -4.34 -2.95
C ARG A 45 -3.35 -3.40 -4.05
N ALA A 46 -2.50 -2.42 -3.73
CA ALA A 46 -1.90 -1.53 -4.72
C ALA A 46 -1.04 -2.31 -5.73
N CYS A 47 -0.24 -3.27 -5.25
CA CYS A 47 0.57 -4.14 -6.09
C CYS A 47 -0.28 -4.98 -7.05
N ALA A 48 -1.42 -5.52 -6.59
CA ALA A 48 -2.36 -6.25 -7.44
C ALA A 48 -2.98 -5.37 -8.53
N ALA A 49 -3.37 -4.13 -8.19
CA ALA A 49 -3.96 -3.19 -9.16
C ALA A 49 -2.96 -2.70 -10.22
N LEU A 50 -1.68 -2.52 -9.85
CA LEU A 50 -0.63 -2.02 -10.74
C LEU A 50 0.02 -3.10 -11.61
N ARG A 51 -0.18 -4.38 -11.27
CA ARG A 51 0.47 -5.53 -11.95
C ARG A 51 0.20 -5.58 -13.45
N GLU A 52 -0.98 -5.15 -13.86
CA GLU A 52 -1.44 -5.23 -15.26
C GLU A 52 -1.27 -3.90 -16.01
N GLY A 53 -1.21 -2.77 -15.31
CA GLY A 53 -1.20 -1.43 -15.90
C GLY A 53 0.17 -0.73 -15.94
N ASP A 54 1.05 -0.95 -14.96
CA ASP A 54 2.34 -0.23 -14.89
C ASP A 54 3.45 -1.04 -14.18
N PRO A 55 4.31 -1.75 -14.94
CA PRO A 55 5.34 -2.61 -14.36
C PRO A 55 6.44 -1.84 -13.61
N ARG A 56 6.60 -0.53 -13.86
CA ARG A 56 7.62 0.30 -13.20
C ARG A 56 7.15 0.72 -11.80
N GLN A 57 5.90 1.10 -11.67
CA GLN A 57 5.24 1.39 -10.39
C GLN A 57 5.09 0.12 -9.56
N TRP A 58 4.68 -0.99 -10.18
CA TRP A 58 4.63 -2.30 -9.54
C TRP A 58 5.93 -2.66 -8.80
N ARG A 59 7.11 -2.44 -9.42
CA ARG A 59 8.41 -2.70 -8.78
C ARG A 59 8.64 -1.88 -7.51
N LYS A 60 8.18 -0.62 -7.46
CA LYS A 60 8.32 0.23 -6.26
C LYS A 60 7.46 -0.30 -5.11
N PHE A 61 6.20 -0.62 -5.38
CA PHE A 61 5.30 -1.19 -4.37
C PHE A 61 5.75 -2.57 -3.92
N ASN A 62 6.25 -3.40 -4.83
CA ASN A 62 6.80 -4.71 -4.49
C ASN A 62 8.05 -4.60 -3.59
N ALA A 63 8.94 -3.63 -3.86
CA ALA A 63 10.08 -3.35 -2.98
C ALA A 63 9.65 -2.84 -1.59
N LEU A 64 8.63 -1.99 -1.52
CA LEU A 64 8.07 -1.54 -0.24
C LEU A 64 7.44 -2.71 0.54
N LEU A 65 6.66 -3.57 -0.12
CA LEU A 65 6.08 -4.77 0.48
C LEU A 65 7.14 -5.67 1.10
N HIS A 66 8.24 -5.91 0.40
CA HIS A 66 9.35 -6.70 0.94
C HIS A 66 9.99 -6.07 2.18
N ARG A 67 9.97 -4.73 2.32
CA ARG A 67 10.46 -4.03 3.52
C ARG A 67 9.46 -4.05 4.67
N LEU A 68 8.16 -3.97 4.37
CA LEU A 68 7.10 -3.98 5.38
C LEU A 68 6.80 -5.40 5.91
N SER A 69 6.97 -6.44 5.08
CA SER A 69 6.74 -7.84 5.45
C SER A 69 7.47 -8.28 6.73
N PRO A 70 8.78 -8.02 6.91
CA PRO A 70 9.46 -8.35 8.17
C PRO A 70 8.97 -7.51 9.35
N MET A 71 8.55 -6.25 9.15
CA MET A 71 7.98 -5.42 10.24
C MET A 71 6.65 -5.97 10.76
N VAL A 72 5.86 -6.62 9.88
CA VAL A 72 4.64 -7.33 10.29
C VAL A 72 4.96 -8.56 11.13
N ALA A 73 6.02 -9.29 10.78
CA ALA A 73 6.42 -10.47 11.54
C ALA A 73 6.96 -10.08 12.92
N ASP A 74 7.70 -8.97 12.99
CA ASP A 74 8.27 -8.42 14.23
C ASP A 74 7.18 -7.87 15.17
N ASP A 75 6.19 -7.13 14.64
CA ASP A 75 5.03 -6.65 15.39
C ASP A 75 4.21 -7.80 16.02
N LYS A 76 4.05 -8.91 15.29
CA LYS A 76 3.40 -10.10 15.85
C LYS A 76 4.21 -10.72 16.98
N PHE A 77 5.53 -10.73 16.85
CA PHE A 77 6.41 -11.24 17.89
C PHE A 77 6.33 -10.38 19.16
N ASP A 78 6.28 -9.05 19.03
CA ASP A 78 6.10 -8.12 20.15
C ASP A 78 4.73 -8.28 20.84
N GLN A 79 3.65 -8.40 20.06
CA GLN A 79 2.31 -8.68 20.59
C GLN A 79 2.18 -10.04 21.29
N GLU A 80 2.89 -11.08 20.83
CA GLU A 80 2.86 -12.40 21.47
C GLU A 80 3.73 -12.49 22.73
N LEU A 81 4.82 -11.71 22.84
CA LEU A 81 5.66 -11.66 24.03
C LEU A 81 5.07 -10.79 25.16
N GLY A 82 4.20 -9.84 24.79
CA GLY A 82 3.53 -8.91 25.71
C GLY A 82 2.18 -9.38 26.27
N ARG A 83 1.76 -10.64 26.02
CA ARG A 83 0.44 -11.16 26.39
C ARG A 83 0.47 -12.20 27.51
#